data_AF-A0A6J2KQM0-F1
#
_entry.id   AF-A0A6J2KQM0-F1
#
_cell.length_a   1.000
_cell.length_b   1.000
_cell.length_c   1.000
_cell.angle_alpha   90.00
_cell.angle_beta   90.00
_cell.angle_gamma   90.00
#
_symmetry.space_group_name_H-M   'P 1'
#
loop_
_entity.id
_entity.type
_entity.pdbx_description
1 polymer ?
#
loop_
_entity_poly.entity_id
_entity_poly.type
_entity_poly.pdbx_seq_one_letter_code
_entity_poly.pdbx_strand_id
1 'polypeptide(L)'
;MTPGDHWGLPSYLRKELLNFHTYTIQKERELRVVIHGIPKELGADLLKADLLEQGLPIDSVHRMHTGRGREPYNIWFSSLSSLPPRTLLIKEIHPSIGEIRKKLQVKHIEEQELIKIREVIALCCNQIKKCVVNLLGIFKLEYNQGIFLQECCRPPRDESRQCHVERLEWCIDRLNTIDQHLEKRNSNLSNDNTDDSINVTTMYFVNWIDHTFEVLSKLSEVVYKNDYKENFGMCELWKSELLQILSDLHLAIDELLLSAMTLCKYCLPSDQHIVKARCQVVLRETKALMTELISGDVSSTIKLSPATLRLPIMPSNINVLIDVLKDVLYVLETNTNTALLALLIHCFSYSKSPIDIFKEHFSSSSRGVCDCLVKTEIDDTEDCIFVKEFDLYNERLLQIGSFAISCSSDQSRILSVRSGIASLEALDPHLVPALMMSPESYHSMLLMNSWLQEVQEIRDSVFLIVEPTAFSEKSKQMMHEKLLELVKSNCYNNSDVCVVINIGSIVYDFFEAYNKNEPTALNDYDKIKPLLIDLKKG
;
A
#
# COMPACT_ATOMS: atom_id res chain seq x y z
N MET A 1 14.19 -23.72 22.24
CA MET A 1 15.24 -24.01 21.24
C MET A 1 15.39 -25.51 21.18
N THR A 2 15.07 -26.13 20.05
CA THR A 2 15.25 -27.58 19.84
C THR A 2 16.62 -27.85 19.23
N PRO A 3 17.22 -29.03 19.46
CA PRO A 3 18.61 -29.31 19.06
C PRO A 3 18.87 -29.39 17.54
N GLY A 4 17.90 -29.02 16.69
CA GLY A 4 17.92 -29.16 15.23
C GLY A 4 18.73 -28.11 14.46
N ASP A 5 19.18 -27.04 15.13
CA ASP A 5 19.71 -25.84 14.45
C ASP A 5 21.24 -25.88 14.23
N HIS A 6 21.92 -27.00 14.53
CA HIS A 6 23.39 -27.11 14.51
C HIS A 6 23.96 -28.14 13.52
N TRP A 7 23.15 -28.75 12.63
CA TRP A 7 23.55 -30.01 11.99
C TRP A 7 24.27 -29.92 10.64
N GLY A 8 24.40 -28.77 9.98
CA GLY A 8 25.05 -28.69 8.65
C GLY A 8 26.52 -29.12 8.66
N LEU A 9 27.33 -28.42 9.47
CA LEU A 9 28.77 -28.68 9.58
C LEU A 9 29.09 -30.04 10.24
N PRO A 10 28.47 -30.46 11.37
CA PRO A 10 28.69 -31.79 11.95
C PRO A 10 28.18 -32.97 11.11
N SER A 11 27.23 -32.74 10.18
CA SER A 11 26.77 -33.79 9.25
C SER A 11 27.69 -33.92 8.05
N TYR A 12 28.20 -32.81 7.51
CA TYR A 12 29.25 -32.83 6.49
C TYR A 12 30.51 -33.54 6.99
N LEU A 13 31.00 -33.19 8.18
CA LEU A 13 32.20 -33.80 8.76
C LEU A 13 32.04 -35.30 9.06
N ARG A 14 30.82 -35.76 9.42
CA ARG A 14 30.51 -37.19 9.55
C ARG A 14 30.49 -37.91 8.20
N LYS A 15 30.00 -37.25 7.15
CA LYS A 15 29.96 -37.79 5.78
C LYS A 15 31.38 -37.98 5.23
N GLU A 16 32.28 -37.04 5.49
CA GLU A 16 33.69 -37.09 5.10
C GLU A 16 34.58 -37.90 6.07
N LEU A 17 33.99 -38.61 7.05
CA LEU A 17 34.68 -39.44 8.04
C LEU A 17 35.77 -38.71 8.85
N LEU A 18 35.61 -37.40 9.06
CA LEU A 18 36.55 -36.58 9.81
C LEU A 18 36.24 -36.66 11.32
N ASN A 19 37.28 -36.81 12.14
CA ASN A 19 37.15 -36.80 13.59
C ASN A 19 37.03 -35.36 14.11
N PHE A 20 35.90 -35.02 14.73
CA PHE A 20 35.66 -33.68 15.26
C PHE A 20 35.05 -33.68 16.67
N HIS A 21 35.15 -32.52 17.33
CA HIS A 21 34.49 -32.24 18.60
C HIS A 21 33.79 -30.89 18.51
N THR A 22 32.55 -30.79 19.01
CA THR A 22 31.77 -29.55 19.01
C THR A 22 31.58 -29.05 20.43
N TYR A 23 31.74 -27.75 20.67
CA TYR A 23 31.33 -27.12 21.90
C TYR A 23 30.66 -25.77 21.63
N THR A 24 29.68 -25.43 22.45
CA THR A 24 28.94 -24.16 22.38
C THR A 24 29.34 -23.29 23.55
N ILE A 25 29.84 -22.07 23.28
CA ILE A 25 30.11 -21.10 24.35
C ILE A 25 28.81 -20.36 24.66
N GLN A 26 28.25 -20.58 25.85
CA GLN A 26 26.93 -20.05 26.26
C GLN A 26 26.82 -18.52 26.20
N LYS A 27 27.93 -17.79 26.35
CA LYS A 27 27.98 -16.32 26.27
C LYS A 27 27.89 -15.77 24.85
N GLU A 28 28.45 -16.48 23.87
CA GLU A 28 28.60 -16.00 22.48
C GLU A 28 27.61 -16.68 21.51
N ARG A 29 26.91 -17.75 21.95
CA ARG A 29 26.04 -18.59 21.10
C ARG A 29 26.72 -19.09 19.81
N GLU A 30 28.04 -19.09 19.80
CA GLU A 30 28.88 -19.63 18.74
C GLU A 30 29.02 -21.14 18.89
N LEU A 31 28.76 -21.86 17.80
CA LEU A 31 29.15 -23.26 17.66
C LEU A 31 30.61 -23.29 17.19
N ARG A 32 31.47 -23.87 18.02
CA ARG A 32 32.88 -24.08 17.70
C ARG A 32 33.11 -25.55 17.43
N VAL A 33 33.70 -25.84 16.29
CA VAL A 33 33.99 -27.20 15.86
C VAL A 33 35.49 -27.37 15.75
N VAL A 34 36.04 -28.35 16.47
CA VAL A 34 37.47 -28.69 16.44
C VAL A 34 37.63 -29.96 15.61
N ILE A 35 38.34 -29.87 14.49
CA ILE A 35 38.66 -31.01 13.63
C ILE A 35 40.06 -31.49 13.97
N HIS A 36 40.19 -32.81 14.15
CA HIS A 36 41.44 -33.49 14.46
C HIS A 36 42.04 -34.10 13.19
N GLY A 37 43.36 -34.14 13.09
CA GLY A 37 44.06 -34.88 12.03
C GLY A 37 44.34 -34.10 10.74
N ILE A 38 44.19 -32.77 10.74
CA ILE A 38 44.52 -31.95 9.56
C ILE A 38 46.05 -31.69 9.51
N PRO A 39 46.74 -32.01 8.39
CA PRO A 39 48.18 -31.81 8.24
C PRO A 39 48.63 -30.37 8.54
N LYS A 40 49.83 -30.20 9.07
CA LYS A 40 50.35 -28.89 9.52
C LYS A 40 50.73 -27.98 8.36
N GLU A 41 50.97 -28.57 7.19
CA GLU A 41 51.35 -27.94 5.94
C GLU A 41 50.17 -27.20 5.29
N LEU A 42 48.94 -27.50 5.73
CA LEU A 42 47.72 -26.94 5.16
C LEU A 42 47.34 -25.63 5.88
N GLY A 43 47.41 -24.51 5.15
CA GLY A 43 47.11 -23.18 5.70
C GLY A 43 45.66 -23.05 6.15
N ALA A 44 45.41 -22.32 7.25
CA ALA A 44 44.06 -22.04 7.73
C ALA A 44 43.22 -21.27 6.69
N ASP A 45 43.86 -20.42 5.89
CA ASP A 45 43.21 -19.65 4.83
C ASP A 45 42.76 -20.53 3.66
N LEU A 46 43.55 -21.55 3.30
CA LEU A 46 43.20 -22.51 2.26
C LEU A 46 42.02 -23.40 2.69
N LEU A 47 41.96 -23.79 3.97
CA LEU A 47 40.82 -24.51 4.52
C LEU A 47 39.56 -23.66 4.59
N LYS A 48 39.71 -22.38 4.96
CA LYS A 48 38.59 -21.45 4.95
C LYS A 48 38.02 -21.31 3.55
N ALA A 49 38.88 -21.13 2.55
CA ALA A 49 38.48 -21.02 1.15
C ALA A 49 37.76 -22.28 0.64
N ASP A 50 38.34 -23.46 0.88
CA ASP A 50 37.74 -24.74 0.47
C ASP A 50 36.37 -24.99 1.12
N LEU A 51 36.23 -24.72 2.42
CA LEU A 51 34.96 -24.91 3.11
C LEU A 51 33.89 -23.88 2.72
N LEU A 52 34.28 -22.65 2.39
CA LEU A 52 33.39 -21.66 1.79
C LEU A 52 32.96 -22.07 0.37
N GLU A 53 33.87 -22.65 -0.42
CA GLU A 53 33.57 -23.20 -1.75
C GLU A 53 32.59 -24.38 -1.68
N GLN A 54 32.60 -25.14 -0.58
CA GLN A 54 31.61 -26.17 -0.26
C GLN A 54 30.29 -25.62 0.32
N GLY A 55 30.10 -24.30 0.35
CA GLY A 55 28.87 -23.65 0.80
C GLY A 55 28.63 -23.68 2.32
N LEU A 56 29.68 -23.88 3.13
CA LEU A 56 29.56 -23.94 4.59
C LEU A 56 29.69 -22.53 5.22
N PRO A 57 28.80 -22.14 6.15
CA PRO A 57 28.80 -20.81 6.77
C PRO A 57 29.87 -20.69 7.87
N ILE A 58 31.13 -20.53 7.46
CA ILE A 58 32.29 -20.45 8.36
C ILE A 58 32.77 -19.01 8.51
N ASP A 59 32.78 -18.52 9.75
CA ASP A 59 33.16 -17.15 10.07
C ASP A 59 34.69 -17.02 10.23
N SER A 60 35.30 -17.90 11.02
CA SER A 60 36.75 -17.93 11.20
C SER A 60 37.31 -19.35 11.32
N VAL A 61 38.57 -19.50 10.88
CA VAL A 61 39.34 -20.75 10.97
C VAL A 61 40.63 -20.46 11.69
N HIS A 62 40.87 -21.18 12.76
CA HIS A 62 42.04 -20.97 13.60
C HIS A 62 42.75 -22.29 13.88
N ARG A 63 44.07 -22.28 13.79
CA ARG A 63 44.90 -23.42 14.19
C ARG A 63 45.17 -23.29 15.69
N MET A 64 44.80 -24.31 16.48
CA MET A 64 45.07 -24.33 17.91
C MET A 64 46.54 -24.66 18.16
N HIS A 65 47.18 -23.82 18.99
CA HIS A 65 48.52 -24.05 19.52
C HIS A 65 48.40 -24.29 21.03
N THR A 66 49.05 -25.33 21.56
CA THR A 66 49.09 -25.53 23.01
C THR A 66 49.97 -24.46 23.66
N GLY A 67 49.59 -23.99 24.84
CA GLY A 67 50.22 -22.87 25.57
C GLY A 67 51.67 -23.08 26.04
N ARG A 68 52.41 -24.04 25.46
CA ARG A 68 53.84 -24.26 25.69
C ARG A 68 54.57 -24.53 24.37
N GLY A 69 54.40 -23.66 23.39
CA GLY A 69 55.40 -23.39 22.34
C GLY A 69 55.88 -24.56 21.49
N ARG A 70 55.18 -25.70 21.39
CA ARG A 70 55.55 -26.79 20.47
C ARG A 70 54.33 -27.39 19.78
N GLU A 71 54.36 -27.19 18.45
CA GLU A 71 53.62 -27.86 17.38
C GLU A 71 52.08 -27.70 17.31
N PRO A 72 51.54 -27.28 16.14
CA PRO A 72 50.09 -27.23 15.93
C PRO A 72 49.49 -28.62 15.73
N TYR A 73 48.45 -28.98 16.47
CA TYR A 73 47.83 -30.31 16.36
C TYR A 73 46.39 -30.27 15.81
N ASN A 74 45.62 -29.22 16.10
CA ASN A 74 44.18 -29.18 15.81
C ASN A 74 43.77 -27.87 15.13
N ILE A 75 42.72 -27.91 14.32
CA ILE A 75 42.10 -26.72 13.73
C ILE A 75 40.70 -26.60 14.30
N TRP A 76 40.32 -25.40 14.70
CA TRP A 76 38.97 -25.11 15.15
C TRP A 76 38.36 -24.00 14.30
N PHE A 77 37.05 -24.11 14.12
CA PHE A 77 36.25 -23.24 13.27
C PHE A 77 35.18 -22.61 14.17
N SER A 78 34.97 -21.30 14.06
CA SER A 78 33.74 -20.68 14.57
C SER A 78 32.74 -20.60 13.42
N SER A 79 31.57 -21.21 13.58
CA SER A 79 30.45 -20.96 12.66
C SER A 79 29.61 -19.83 13.24
N LEU A 80 29.52 -18.71 12.52
CA LEU A 80 28.49 -17.72 12.75
C LEU A 80 27.90 -17.28 11.40
N SER A 81 26.73 -17.83 11.08
CA SER A 81 25.65 -17.23 10.27
C SER A 81 24.67 -18.37 9.94
N SER A 82 23.38 -18.34 10.22
CA SER A 82 22.47 -17.33 10.79
C SER A 82 21.32 -18.12 11.42
N LEU A 83 20.99 -17.87 12.70
CA LEU A 83 19.65 -18.17 13.20
C LEU A 83 18.76 -16.94 12.93
N PRO A 84 17.46 -17.13 12.69
CA PRO A 84 16.66 -16.26 11.85
C PRO A 84 16.55 -14.82 12.40
N PRO A 85 16.26 -13.83 11.52
CA PRO A 85 16.00 -12.43 11.89
C PRO A 85 14.98 -12.26 13.01
N ARG A 86 14.14 -13.29 13.23
CA ARG A 86 13.16 -13.40 14.33
C ARG A 86 13.73 -13.05 15.70
N THR A 87 14.99 -13.36 16.02
CA THR A 87 15.54 -13.12 17.37
C THR A 87 16.27 -11.80 17.56
N LEU A 88 16.71 -11.13 16.49
CA LEU A 88 17.36 -9.82 16.55
C LEU A 88 16.34 -8.70 16.32
N LEU A 89 15.53 -8.80 15.27
CA LEU A 89 14.48 -7.81 14.98
C LEU A 89 13.44 -7.73 16.10
N ILE A 90 12.94 -8.87 16.63
CA ILE A 90 11.95 -8.83 17.72
C ILE A 90 12.57 -8.28 19.01
N LYS A 91 13.86 -8.50 19.25
CA LYS A 91 14.56 -7.98 20.44
C LYS A 91 14.76 -6.48 20.41
N GLU A 92 14.88 -5.87 19.22
CA GLU A 92 15.04 -4.42 19.09
C GLU A 92 13.71 -3.70 18.87
N ILE A 93 12.80 -4.27 18.08
CA ILE A 93 11.50 -3.67 17.75
C ILE A 93 10.55 -3.67 18.96
N HIS A 94 10.49 -4.78 19.72
CA HIS A 94 9.53 -4.90 20.82
C HIS A 94 9.79 -3.89 21.97
N PRO A 95 11.04 -3.64 22.40
CA PRO A 95 11.32 -2.56 23.36
C PRO A 95 10.96 -1.18 22.82
N SER A 96 11.30 -0.84 21.57
CA SER A 96 11.00 0.47 20.98
C SER A 96 9.50 0.77 20.95
N ILE A 97 8.67 -0.20 20.52
CA ILE A 97 7.21 -0.07 20.56
C ILE A 97 6.70 0.07 22.00
N GLY A 98 7.30 -0.67 22.94
CA GLY A 98 6.98 -0.60 24.36
C GLY A 98 7.26 0.78 24.97
N GLU A 99 8.41 1.38 24.66
CA GLU A 99 8.80 2.71 25.13
C GLU A 99 7.91 3.81 24.55
N ILE A 100 7.61 3.77 23.24
CA ILE A 100 6.66 4.71 22.61
C ILE A 100 5.29 4.62 23.28
N ARG A 101 4.78 3.40 23.52
CA ARG A 101 3.47 3.21 24.18
C ARG A 101 3.46 3.78 25.61
N LYS A 102 4.53 3.64 26.37
CA LYS A 102 4.66 4.26 27.70
C LYS A 102 4.67 5.78 27.60
N LYS A 103 5.45 6.34 26.67
CA LYS A 103 5.53 7.80 26.42
C LYS A 103 4.16 8.38 26.04
N LEU A 104 3.31 7.63 25.33
CA LEU A 104 1.95 8.04 24.98
C LEU A 104 0.94 8.04 26.15
N GLN A 105 1.18 7.26 27.22
CA GLN A 105 0.28 7.20 28.38
C GLN A 105 0.51 8.34 29.39
N VAL A 106 1.70 8.94 29.38
CA VAL A 106 2.14 9.90 30.39
C VAL A 106 1.99 11.36 29.92
N LYS A 107 1.81 11.60 28.63
CA LYS A 107 1.85 12.95 28.03
C LYS A 107 0.47 13.51 27.75
N HIS A 108 0.29 14.81 27.98
CA HIS A 108 -0.89 15.54 27.53
C HIS A 108 -0.71 15.88 26.04
N ILE A 109 -1.19 14.98 25.18
CA ILE A 109 -1.18 15.12 23.72
C ILE A 109 -2.60 15.48 23.30
N GLU A 110 -2.74 16.38 22.33
CA GLU A 110 -4.04 16.70 21.74
C GLU A 110 -4.69 15.45 21.13
N GLU A 111 -6.01 15.33 21.26
CA GLU A 111 -6.72 14.10 20.90
C GLU A 111 -6.57 13.74 19.42
N GLN A 112 -6.62 14.73 18.52
CA GLN A 112 -6.45 14.52 17.08
C GLN A 112 -5.03 14.05 16.71
N GLU A 113 -4.00 14.63 17.33
CA GLU A 113 -2.61 14.25 17.14
C GLU A 113 -2.34 12.83 17.68
N LEU A 114 -2.94 12.51 18.84
CA LEU A 114 -2.84 11.19 19.46
C LEU A 114 -3.47 10.10 18.59
N ILE A 115 -4.61 10.38 17.95
CA ILE A 115 -5.24 9.47 16.98
C ILE A 115 -4.25 9.19 15.86
N LYS A 116 -3.75 10.23 15.17
CA LYS A 116 -2.78 10.11 14.06
C LYS A 116 -1.57 9.26 14.42
N ILE A 117 -0.94 9.53 15.56
CA ILE A 117 0.24 8.77 16.02
C ILE A 117 -0.11 7.28 16.23
N ARG A 118 -1.27 6.98 16.83
CA ARG A 118 -1.74 5.60 17.03
C ARG A 118 -1.99 4.89 15.70
N GLU A 119 -2.52 5.56 14.69
CA GLU A 119 -2.74 4.98 13.36
C GLU A 119 -1.41 4.56 12.73
N VAL A 120 -0.40 5.44 12.76
CA VAL A 120 0.92 5.17 12.18
C VAL A 120 1.61 4.00 12.89
N ILE A 121 1.54 3.96 14.23
CA ILE A 121 2.08 2.84 15.01
C ILE A 121 1.37 1.52 14.66
N ALA A 122 0.04 1.56 14.54
CA ALA A 122 -0.75 0.37 14.18
C ALA A 122 -0.37 -0.15 12.78
N LEU A 123 -0.18 0.76 11.82
CA LEU A 123 0.30 0.44 10.47
C LEU A 123 1.69 -0.21 10.51
N CYS A 124 2.64 0.41 11.20
CA CYS A 124 4.00 -0.14 11.34
C CYS A 124 3.98 -1.53 11.99
N CYS A 125 3.19 -1.73 13.05
CA CYS A 125 3.07 -3.03 13.71
C CYS A 125 2.48 -4.11 12.77
N ASN A 126 1.47 -3.75 11.98
CA ASN A 126 0.86 -4.66 11.01
C ASN A 126 1.86 -5.04 9.91
N GLN A 127 2.56 -4.06 9.34
CA GLN A 127 3.59 -4.25 8.31
C GLN A 127 4.77 -5.09 8.80
N ILE A 128 5.29 -4.82 10.01
CA ILE A 128 6.35 -5.63 10.63
C ILE A 128 5.90 -7.08 10.76
N LYS A 129 4.67 -7.32 11.21
CA LYS A 129 4.12 -8.68 11.32
C LYS A 129 4.10 -9.38 9.96
N LYS A 130 3.63 -8.72 8.90
CA LYS A 130 3.60 -9.26 7.53
C LYS A 130 5.01 -9.58 7.02
N CYS A 131 5.93 -8.62 7.06
CA CYS A 131 7.31 -8.81 6.61
C CYS A 131 8.02 -9.96 7.34
N VAL A 132 7.84 -10.07 8.66
CA VAL A 132 8.45 -11.18 9.43
C VAL A 132 7.88 -12.53 9.01
N VAL A 133 6.57 -12.64 8.76
CA VAL A 133 5.96 -13.89 8.29
C VAL A 133 6.49 -14.28 6.91
N ASN A 134 6.56 -13.32 5.98
CA ASN A 134 7.06 -13.57 4.62
C ASN A 134 8.53 -13.96 4.61
N LEU A 135 9.38 -13.23 5.36
CA LEU A 135 10.80 -13.58 5.52
C LEU A 135 10.99 -14.99 6.08
N LEU A 136 10.18 -15.42 7.06
CA LEU A 136 10.23 -16.80 7.57
C LEU A 136 9.84 -17.82 6.50
N GLY A 137 8.89 -17.49 5.62
CA GLY A 137 8.55 -18.29 4.45
C GLY A 137 9.72 -18.44 3.49
N ILE A 138 10.43 -17.34 3.21
CA ILE A 138 11.63 -17.31 2.37
C ILE A 138 12.72 -18.20 2.96
N PHE A 139 13.07 -18.01 4.24
CA PHE A 139 14.12 -18.81 4.89
C PHE A 139 13.77 -20.31 4.95
N LYS A 140 12.49 -20.63 5.13
CA LYS A 140 12.01 -22.01 5.09
C LYS A 140 12.20 -22.62 3.70
N LEU A 141 11.92 -21.87 2.64
CA LEU A 141 12.10 -22.34 1.26
C LEU A 141 13.57 -22.58 0.95
N GLU A 142 14.44 -21.64 1.31
CA GLU A 142 15.90 -21.74 1.15
C GLU A 142 16.47 -22.96 1.86
N TYR A 143 16.09 -23.14 3.13
CA TYR A 143 16.51 -24.30 3.91
C TYR A 143 16.07 -25.61 3.27
N ASN A 144 14.82 -25.70 2.83
CA ASN A 144 14.26 -26.91 2.25
C ASN A 144 14.87 -27.27 0.90
N GLN A 145 15.16 -26.27 0.07
CA GLN A 145 15.72 -26.45 -1.26
C GLN A 145 17.25 -26.52 -1.24
N GLY A 146 17.89 -26.22 -0.10
CA GLY A 146 19.35 -26.11 0.01
C GLY A 146 19.91 -25.00 -0.88
N ILE A 147 19.07 -24.03 -1.26
CA ILE A 147 19.46 -22.89 -2.10
C ILE A 147 19.63 -21.68 -1.21
N PHE A 148 20.68 -20.92 -1.46
CA PHE A 148 20.77 -19.58 -0.94
C PHE A 148 20.34 -18.64 -2.07
N LEU A 149 19.17 -18.04 -1.91
CA LEU A 149 18.56 -17.21 -2.95
C LEU A 149 19.41 -15.97 -3.32
N GLN A 150 20.49 -15.68 -2.60
CA GLN A 150 21.46 -14.63 -2.94
C GLN A 150 22.25 -14.85 -4.24
N GLU A 151 22.35 -16.08 -4.75
CA GLU A 151 23.39 -16.44 -5.74
C GLU A 151 22.91 -16.65 -7.20
N CYS A 152 21.60 -16.65 -7.48
CA CYS A 152 21.12 -17.09 -8.80
C CYS A 152 21.09 -16.01 -9.90
N CYS A 153 21.32 -14.73 -9.59
CA CYS A 153 21.40 -13.67 -10.59
C CYS A 153 22.77 -12.97 -10.56
N ARG A 154 23.31 -12.59 -11.73
CA ARG A 154 24.44 -11.64 -11.83
C ARG A 154 23.95 -10.36 -12.51
N PRO A 155 24.07 -9.19 -11.83
CA PRO A 155 24.52 -9.01 -10.46
C PRO A 155 23.56 -9.65 -9.43
N PRO A 156 24.03 -10.05 -8.24
CA PRO A 156 23.20 -10.64 -7.19
C PRO A 156 22.16 -9.61 -6.75
N ARG A 157 20.89 -9.89 -7.03
CA ARG A 157 19.75 -9.07 -6.58
C ARG A 157 18.85 -9.96 -5.75
N ASP A 158 18.96 -9.82 -4.43
CA ASP A 158 18.15 -10.51 -3.43
C ASP A 158 16.71 -9.91 -3.37
N GLU A 159 16.03 -9.73 -4.51
CA GLU A 159 14.84 -8.84 -4.58
C GLU A 159 13.70 -9.25 -3.63
N SER A 160 13.49 -10.55 -3.41
CA SER A 160 12.44 -11.02 -2.49
C SER A 160 12.77 -10.82 -1.00
N ARG A 161 14.04 -10.89 -0.60
CA ARG A 161 14.45 -10.59 0.78
C ARG A 161 14.54 -9.08 0.99
N GLN A 162 15.15 -8.40 0.03
CA GLN A 162 15.40 -6.97 0.05
C GLN A 162 14.09 -6.19 0.19
N CYS A 163 13.06 -6.53 -0.58
CA CYS A 163 11.72 -5.96 -0.46
C CYS A 163 11.21 -5.93 0.99
N HIS A 164 11.28 -7.06 1.69
CA HIS A 164 10.79 -7.14 3.07
C HIS A 164 11.73 -6.49 4.09
N VAL A 165 13.04 -6.49 3.85
CA VAL A 165 14.03 -5.83 4.71
C VAL A 165 13.90 -4.31 4.62
N GLU A 166 13.87 -3.74 3.43
CA GLU A 166 13.65 -2.30 3.21
C GLU A 166 12.34 -1.85 3.83
N ARG A 167 11.29 -2.69 3.72
CA ARG A 167 10.01 -2.39 4.35
C ARG A 167 10.06 -2.40 5.88
N LEU A 168 10.86 -3.29 6.47
CA LEU A 168 11.10 -3.29 7.93
C LEU A 168 11.90 -2.06 8.36
N GLU A 169 12.92 -1.68 7.60
CA GLU A 169 13.72 -0.47 7.84
C GLU A 169 12.82 0.77 7.82
N TRP A 170 11.94 0.89 6.82
CA TRP A 170 10.94 1.96 6.75
C TRP A 170 10.05 2.01 8.00
N CYS A 171 9.57 0.86 8.48
CA CYS A 171 8.74 0.81 9.69
C CYS A 171 9.52 1.25 10.94
N ILE A 172 10.79 0.85 11.05
CA ILE A 172 11.65 1.21 12.18
C ILE A 172 11.97 2.71 12.17
N ASP A 173 12.33 3.27 11.01
CA ASP A 173 12.60 4.69 10.84
C ASP A 173 11.37 5.54 11.21
N ARG A 174 10.18 5.09 10.79
CA ARG A 174 8.92 5.75 11.14
C ARG A 174 8.66 5.75 12.65
N LEU A 175 8.87 4.62 13.31
CA LEU A 175 8.73 4.52 14.77
C LEU A 175 9.76 5.40 15.50
N ASN A 176 11.00 5.48 14.99
CA ASN A 176 12.03 6.34 15.55
C ASN A 176 11.69 7.83 15.39
N THR A 177 11.10 8.23 14.26
CA THR A 177 10.63 9.61 14.04
C THR A 177 9.55 10.00 15.04
N ILE A 178 8.60 9.10 15.30
CA ILE A 178 7.57 9.30 16.34
C ILE A 178 8.23 9.42 17.71
N ASP A 179 9.21 8.57 18.02
CA ASP A 179 9.89 8.61 19.31
C ASP A 179 10.64 9.94 19.52
N GLN A 180 11.38 10.39 18.50
CA GLN A 180 12.07 11.69 18.50
C GLN A 180 11.10 12.87 18.63
N HIS A 181 9.95 12.82 17.95
CA HIS A 181 8.94 13.87 18.05
C HIS A 181 8.36 13.95 19.46
N LEU A 182 8.06 12.79 20.07
CA LEU A 182 7.64 12.72 21.46
C LEU A 182 8.74 13.27 22.38
N GLU A 183 10.03 13.00 22.12
CA GLU A 183 11.15 13.53 22.91
C GLU A 183 11.34 15.05 22.78
N LYS A 184 11.26 15.61 21.57
CA LYS A 184 11.35 17.08 21.35
C LYS A 184 10.28 17.86 22.10
N ARG A 185 9.08 17.30 22.25
CA ARG A 185 8.01 17.92 23.06
C ARG A 185 8.34 17.95 24.56
N ASN A 186 9.19 17.04 25.06
CA ASN A 186 9.63 17.05 26.46
C ASN A 186 10.63 18.18 26.79
N SER A 187 11.34 18.72 25.80
CA SER A 187 12.39 19.72 26.03
C SER A 187 11.89 21.18 25.99
N ASN A 188 10.58 21.42 25.89
CA ASN A 188 9.96 22.76 25.80
C ASN A 188 10.52 23.67 24.68
N LEU A 189 11.17 23.10 23.66
CA LEU A 189 11.59 23.80 22.46
C LEU A 189 10.49 23.68 21.39
N SER A 190 9.32 24.25 21.67
CA SER A 190 8.25 24.34 20.68
C SER A 190 8.56 25.47 19.69
N ASN A 191 9.24 25.15 18.59
CA ASN A 191 9.00 25.88 17.36
C ASN A 191 7.73 25.32 16.73
N ASP A 192 6.79 26.21 16.46
CA ASP A 192 5.42 26.01 15.96
C ASP A 192 5.32 25.41 14.55
N ASN A 193 6.36 24.72 14.08
CA ASN A 193 6.29 23.96 12.85
C ASN A 193 5.74 22.58 13.22
N THR A 194 4.43 22.40 13.08
CA THR A 194 3.81 21.09 12.92
C THR A 194 4.65 20.29 11.95
N ASP A 195 5.39 19.30 12.46
CA ASP A 195 6.30 18.48 11.66
C ASP A 195 5.44 17.61 10.74
N ASP A 196 5.23 18.08 9.49
CA ASP A 196 4.49 17.38 8.44
C ASP A 196 5.02 15.96 8.20
N SER A 197 6.22 15.66 8.69
CA SER A 197 6.77 14.32 8.70
C SER A 197 5.83 13.30 9.36
N ILE A 198 5.00 13.63 10.36
CA ILE A 198 4.09 12.67 11.03
C ILE A 198 2.70 12.60 10.38
N ASN A 199 2.30 13.61 9.60
CA ASN A 199 1.00 13.65 8.97
C ASN A 199 0.89 12.57 7.86
N VAL A 200 0.07 11.55 8.13
CA VAL A 200 -0.31 10.52 7.14
C VAL A 200 -1.72 10.77 6.59
N THR A 201 -2.44 11.76 7.11
CA THR A 201 -3.83 12.02 6.72
C THR A 201 -3.88 12.93 5.50
N THR A 202 -3.56 12.38 4.34
CA THR A 202 -4.01 12.96 3.07
C THR A 202 -5.53 12.99 3.11
N MET A 203 -6.14 14.17 2.98
CA MET A 203 -7.59 14.25 2.76
C MET A 203 -7.90 13.67 1.37
N TYR A 204 -8.82 12.73 1.32
CA TYR A 204 -9.28 12.11 0.08
C TYR A 204 -10.60 12.75 -0.37
N PHE A 205 -11.10 12.33 -1.53
CA PHE A 205 -12.30 12.90 -2.17
C PHE A 205 -13.49 13.09 -1.21
N VAL A 206 -13.84 12.07 -0.41
CA VAL A 206 -14.98 12.14 0.52
C VAL A 206 -14.74 13.19 1.61
N ASN A 207 -13.52 13.28 2.13
CA ASN A 207 -13.19 14.29 3.13
C ASN A 207 -13.29 15.71 2.56
N TRP A 208 -12.85 15.90 1.31
CA TRP A 208 -12.91 17.20 0.64
C TRP A 208 -14.34 17.60 0.28
N ILE A 209 -15.19 16.66 -0.12
CA ILE A 209 -16.57 16.99 -0.48
C ILE A 209 -17.39 17.38 0.75
N ASP A 210 -17.25 16.64 1.85
CA ASP A 210 -17.89 16.96 3.13
C ASP A 210 -17.41 18.34 3.62
N HIS A 211 -16.10 18.58 3.58
CA HIS A 211 -15.53 19.87 3.95
C HIS A 211 -16.06 21.01 3.07
N THR A 212 -16.22 20.77 1.77
CA THR A 212 -16.79 21.76 0.83
C THR A 212 -18.25 22.08 1.21
N PHE A 213 -19.06 21.07 1.56
CA PHE A 213 -20.43 21.29 2.01
C PHE A 213 -20.50 22.09 3.32
N GLU A 214 -19.58 21.84 4.25
CA GLU A 214 -19.45 22.63 5.48
C GLU A 214 -19.10 24.10 5.19
N VAL A 215 -18.13 24.35 4.31
CA VAL A 215 -17.71 25.71 3.91
C VAL A 215 -18.88 26.45 3.22
N LEU A 216 -19.61 25.79 2.34
CA LEU A 216 -20.80 26.37 1.70
C LEU A 216 -21.91 26.70 2.70
N SER A 217 -22.07 25.88 3.74
CA SER A 217 -23.05 26.13 4.81
C SER A 217 -22.64 27.34 5.66
N LYS A 218 -21.35 27.46 6.00
CA LYS A 218 -20.78 28.66 6.65
C LYS A 218 -20.96 29.92 5.79
N LEU A 219 -20.75 29.82 4.48
CA LEU A 219 -20.96 30.93 3.56
C LEU A 219 -22.42 31.41 3.57
N SER A 220 -23.38 30.48 3.51
CA SER A 220 -24.81 30.78 3.61
C SER A 220 -25.14 31.55 4.91
N GLU A 221 -24.60 31.11 6.05
CA GLU A 221 -24.81 31.77 7.35
C GLU A 221 -24.23 33.20 7.38
N VAL A 222 -22.98 33.37 6.94
CA VAL A 222 -22.29 34.67 6.97
C VAL A 222 -22.93 35.70 6.05
N VAL A 223 -23.48 35.26 4.92
CA VAL A 223 -24.16 36.15 3.96
C VAL A 223 -25.50 36.68 4.50
N TYR A 224 -26.16 35.97 5.43
CA TYR A 224 -27.39 36.43 6.08
C TYR A 224 -27.18 37.26 7.34
N LYS A 225 -25.98 37.29 7.93
CA LYS A 225 -25.68 38.13 9.11
C LYS A 225 -26.07 39.58 8.79
N ASN A 226 -26.83 40.25 9.65
CA ASN A 226 -27.21 41.66 9.46
C ASN A 226 -26.46 42.61 10.42
N ASP A 227 -25.81 42.06 11.44
CA ASP A 227 -25.19 42.77 12.55
C ASP A 227 -23.97 43.61 12.11
N TYR A 228 -23.41 43.33 10.94
CA TYR A 228 -22.32 44.11 10.34
C TYR A 228 -22.72 45.55 10.00
N LYS A 229 -24.03 45.84 9.91
CA LYS A 229 -24.56 47.18 9.59
C LYS A 229 -24.49 48.15 10.78
N GLU A 230 -24.19 47.67 11.98
CA GLU A 230 -24.28 48.46 13.21
C GLU A 230 -23.01 49.31 13.50
N ASN A 231 -21.82 48.87 13.06
CA ASN A 231 -20.57 49.61 13.28
C ASN A 231 -19.52 49.31 12.20
N PHE A 232 -18.69 50.29 11.86
CA PHE A 232 -17.63 50.16 10.85
C PHE A 232 -16.65 49.01 11.15
N GLY A 233 -16.31 48.80 12.43
CA GLY A 233 -15.45 47.69 12.85
C GLY A 233 -16.06 46.30 12.60
N MET A 234 -17.38 46.15 12.76
CA MET A 234 -18.08 44.88 12.49
C MET A 234 -18.20 44.61 11.00
N CYS A 235 -18.30 45.67 10.17
CA CYS A 235 -18.27 45.56 8.72
C CYS A 235 -16.93 45.05 8.20
N GLU A 236 -15.81 45.55 8.71
CA GLU A 236 -14.48 45.05 8.32
C GLU A 236 -14.22 43.61 8.80
N LEU A 237 -14.67 43.26 10.01
CA LEU A 237 -14.60 41.86 10.50
C LEU A 237 -15.42 40.92 9.63
N TRP A 238 -16.64 41.30 9.26
CA TRP A 238 -17.50 40.52 8.37
C TRP A 238 -16.89 40.35 6.97
N LYS A 239 -16.29 41.40 6.40
CA LYS A 239 -15.57 41.28 5.12
C LYS A 239 -14.40 40.31 5.23
N SER A 240 -13.63 40.37 6.32
CA SER A 240 -12.51 39.47 6.54
C SER A 240 -12.97 38.01 6.70
N GLU A 241 -14.05 37.77 7.44
CA GLU A 241 -14.67 36.45 7.60
C GLU A 241 -15.14 35.90 6.25
N LEU A 242 -15.83 36.72 5.45
CA LEU A 242 -16.28 36.34 4.11
C LEU A 242 -15.10 36.00 3.19
N LEU A 243 -14.04 36.80 3.18
CA LEU A 243 -12.85 36.54 2.36
C LEU A 243 -12.15 35.24 2.77
N GLN A 244 -12.09 34.93 4.07
CA GLN A 244 -11.52 33.67 4.56
C GLN A 244 -12.34 32.48 4.06
N ILE A 245 -13.67 32.54 4.20
CA ILE A 245 -14.57 31.47 3.72
C ILE A 245 -14.43 31.27 2.21
N LEU A 246 -14.27 32.34 1.42
CA LEU A 246 -14.07 32.24 -0.03
C LEU A 246 -12.71 31.66 -0.41
N SER A 247 -11.66 31.96 0.37
CA SER A 247 -10.36 31.34 0.21
C SER A 247 -10.44 29.84 0.51
N ASP A 248 -11.08 29.48 1.63
CA ASP A 248 -11.25 28.09 2.05
C ASP A 248 -12.09 27.31 1.03
N LEU A 249 -13.15 27.93 0.48
CA LEU A 249 -13.98 27.33 -0.56
C LEU A 249 -13.19 27.05 -1.84
N HIS A 250 -12.35 28.01 -2.27
CA HIS A 250 -11.54 27.83 -3.46
C HIS A 250 -10.53 26.69 -3.30
N LEU A 251 -9.83 26.64 -2.16
CA LEU A 251 -8.89 25.56 -1.83
C LEU A 251 -9.60 24.20 -1.77
N ALA A 252 -10.74 24.13 -1.08
CA ALA A 252 -11.51 22.90 -0.95
C ALA A 252 -11.99 22.36 -2.31
N ILE A 253 -12.48 23.25 -3.20
CA ILE A 253 -12.89 22.87 -4.56
C ILE A 253 -11.70 22.40 -5.40
N ASP A 254 -10.57 23.10 -5.35
CA ASP A 254 -9.39 22.73 -6.15
C ASP A 254 -8.85 21.36 -5.75
N GLU A 255 -8.72 21.08 -4.44
CA GLU A 255 -8.28 19.78 -3.93
C GLU A 255 -9.31 18.67 -4.21
N LEU A 256 -10.61 18.97 -4.08
CA LEU A 256 -11.69 18.04 -4.44
C LEU A 256 -11.60 17.64 -5.92
N LEU A 257 -11.43 18.62 -6.81
CA LEU A 257 -11.33 18.39 -8.25
C LEU A 257 -10.04 17.67 -8.61
N LEU A 258 -8.92 17.97 -7.95
CA LEU A 258 -7.67 17.23 -8.11
C LEU A 258 -7.85 15.75 -7.75
N SER A 259 -8.51 15.47 -6.62
CA SER A 259 -8.81 14.11 -6.18
C SER A 259 -9.72 13.37 -7.19
N ALA A 260 -10.80 14.02 -7.65
CA ALA A 260 -11.70 13.45 -8.65
C ALA A 260 -11.01 13.20 -10.00
N MET A 261 -10.16 14.12 -10.46
CA MET A 261 -9.41 14.00 -11.71
C MET A 261 -8.32 12.94 -11.63
N THR A 262 -7.73 12.73 -10.44
CA THR A 262 -6.80 11.63 -10.20
C THR A 262 -7.49 10.29 -10.40
N LEU A 263 -8.65 10.05 -9.78
CA LEU A 263 -9.45 8.84 -10.07
C LEU A 263 -9.83 8.74 -11.54
N CYS A 264 -10.25 9.86 -12.14
CA CYS A 264 -10.67 9.92 -13.54
C CYS A 264 -9.57 9.48 -14.52
N LYS A 265 -8.29 9.67 -14.18
CA LYS A 265 -7.18 9.19 -15.01
C LYS A 265 -7.17 7.66 -15.13
N TYR A 266 -7.61 6.96 -14.10
CA TYR A 266 -7.48 5.51 -13.96
C TYR A 266 -8.81 4.74 -14.12
N CYS A 267 -9.95 5.42 -14.08
CA CYS A 267 -11.26 4.80 -14.27
C CYS A 267 -11.50 4.30 -15.71
N LEU A 268 -12.61 3.59 -15.91
CA LEU A 268 -12.96 3.01 -17.21
C LEU A 268 -13.23 4.11 -18.25
N PRO A 269 -12.87 3.91 -19.54
CA PRO A 269 -12.98 4.97 -20.56
C PRO A 269 -14.37 5.61 -20.66
N SER A 270 -15.44 4.84 -20.50
CA SER A 270 -16.82 5.35 -20.48
C SER A 270 -17.06 6.34 -19.34
N ASP A 271 -16.51 6.05 -18.16
CA ASP A 271 -16.70 6.85 -16.96
C ASP A 271 -15.78 8.08 -16.94
N GLN A 272 -14.61 8.03 -17.61
CA GLN A 272 -13.68 9.16 -17.69
C GLN A 272 -14.33 10.40 -18.28
N HIS A 273 -15.12 10.23 -19.35
CA HIS A 273 -15.81 11.35 -19.98
C HIS A 273 -16.87 11.97 -19.08
N ILE A 274 -17.58 11.14 -18.31
CA ILE A 274 -18.64 11.57 -17.39
C ILE A 274 -18.02 12.39 -16.25
N VAL A 275 -17.00 11.86 -15.58
CA VAL A 275 -16.34 12.55 -14.45
C VAL A 275 -15.71 13.87 -14.92
N LYS A 276 -14.97 13.87 -16.04
CA LYS A 276 -14.39 15.10 -16.63
C LYS A 276 -15.45 16.17 -16.89
N ALA A 277 -16.57 15.79 -17.51
CA ALA A 277 -17.65 16.72 -17.78
C ALA A 277 -18.23 17.31 -16.48
N ARG A 278 -18.41 16.50 -15.43
CA ARG A 278 -18.91 16.98 -14.13
C ARG A 278 -17.94 17.90 -13.41
N CYS A 279 -16.64 17.60 -13.44
CA CYS A 279 -15.61 18.52 -12.92
C CYS A 279 -15.67 19.90 -13.59
N GLN A 280 -15.90 19.94 -14.92
CA GLN A 280 -16.07 21.21 -15.64
C GLN A 280 -17.32 21.98 -15.22
N VAL A 281 -18.43 21.28 -14.94
CA VAL A 281 -19.65 21.94 -14.43
C VAL A 281 -19.38 22.52 -13.04
N VAL A 282 -18.73 21.78 -12.13
CA VAL A 282 -18.35 22.31 -10.80
C VAL A 282 -17.51 23.58 -10.94
N LEU A 283 -16.46 23.57 -11.78
CA LEU A 283 -15.64 24.75 -12.02
C LEU A 283 -16.45 25.95 -12.52
N ARG A 284 -17.40 25.71 -13.42
CA ARG A 284 -18.28 26.76 -13.96
C ARG A 284 -19.18 27.36 -12.88
N GLU A 285 -19.83 26.54 -12.08
CA GLU A 285 -20.74 27.02 -11.03
C GLU A 285 -19.97 27.69 -9.89
N THR A 286 -18.79 27.18 -9.52
CA THR A 286 -17.89 27.85 -8.59
C THR A 286 -17.48 29.23 -9.12
N LYS A 287 -17.10 29.34 -10.41
CA LYS A 287 -16.79 30.63 -11.02
C LYS A 287 -17.99 31.58 -11.01
N ALA A 288 -19.21 31.07 -11.25
CA ALA A 288 -20.43 31.88 -11.20
C ALA A 288 -20.68 32.44 -9.79
N LEU A 289 -20.59 31.60 -8.75
CA LEU A 289 -20.69 32.01 -7.34
C LEU A 289 -19.63 33.06 -6.97
N MET A 290 -18.36 32.80 -7.32
CA MET A 290 -17.25 33.70 -6.99
C MET A 290 -17.36 35.05 -7.72
N THR A 291 -17.86 35.06 -8.97
CA THR A 291 -18.05 36.29 -9.75
C THR A 291 -19.16 37.18 -9.19
N GLU A 292 -20.17 36.60 -8.54
CA GLU A 292 -21.22 37.38 -7.87
C GLU A 292 -20.68 38.07 -6.60
N LEU A 293 -19.68 37.47 -5.93
CA LEU A 293 -19.09 37.97 -4.69
C LEU A 293 -17.87 38.87 -4.90
N ILE A 294 -17.12 38.68 -5.99
CA ILE A 294 -15.81 39.32 -6.23
C ILE A 294 -15.77 40.01 -7.60
N SER A 295 -15.09 41.15 -7.65
CA SER A 295 -14.73 41.90 -8.86
C SER A 295 -13.31 41.53 -9.29
N GLY A 296 -13.16 41.05 -10.54
CA GLY A 296 -11.88 40.59 -11.10
C GLY A 296 -12.03 39.26 -11.84
N ASP A 297 -10.99 38.81 -12.54
CA ASP A 297 -10.97 37.50 -13.18
C ASP A 297 -10.54 36.42 -12.17
N VAL A 298 -11.43 35.45 -11.94
CA VAL A 298 -11.28 34.38 -10.94
C VAL A 298 -10.22 33.36 -11.35
N SER A 299 -9.70 33.42 -12.58
CA SER A 299 -8.75 32.42 -13.13
C SER A 299 -7.26 32.65 -12.81
N SER A 300 -6.90 33.75 -12.13
CA SER A 300 -5.51 34.00 -11.70
C SER A 300 -5.41 34.04 -10.18
N THR A 301 -4.33 33.46 -9.64
CA THR A 301 -3.96 33.34 -8.22
C THR A 301 -4.62 34.41 -7.36
N ILE A 302 -5.69 34.00 -6.68
CA ILE A 302 -6.62 34.91 -6.02
C ILE A 302 -5.89 35.69 -4.91
N LYS A 303 -5.61 36.98 -5.13
CA LYS A 303 -5.30 37.92 -4.04
C LYS A 303 -6.60 38.53 -3.56
N LEU A 304 -7.33 37.79 -2.72
CA LEU A 304 -8.52 38.26 -2.03
C LEU A 304 -8.15 39.49 -1.18
N SER A 305 -8.83 40.61 -1.42
CA SER A 305 -8.71 41.80 -0.57
C SER A 305 -10.08 42.39 -0.29
N PRO A 306 -10.26 43.17 0.79
CA PRO A 306 -11.55 43.81 1.08
C PRO A 306 -12.07 44.70 -0.06
N ALA A 307 -11.18 45.19 -0.93
CA ALA A 307 -11.51 46.03 -2.07
C ALA A 307 -12.07 45.25 -3.28
N THR A 308 -11.88 43.93 -3.34
CA THR A 308 -12.37 43.13 -4.47
C THR A 308 -13.82 42.66 -4.28
N LEU A 309 -14.41 42.78 -3.08
CA LEU A 309 -15.79 42.37 -2.82
C LEU A 309 -16.81 43.24 -3.56
N ARG A 310 -17.78 42.61 -4.22
CA ARG A 310 -18.91 43.30 -4.87
C ARG A 310 -19.95 43.65 -3.81
N LEU A 311 -20.09 44.95 -3.55
CA LEU A 311 -21.11 45.49 -2.65
C LEU A 311 -22.17 46.26 -3.46
N PRO A 312 -23.47 46.16 -3.09
CA PRO A 312 -24.02 45.34 -2.01
C PRO A 312 -24.14 43.85 -2.41
N ILE A 313 -23.85 42.95 -1.47
CA ILE A 313 -24.11 41.51 -1.66
C ILE A 313 -25.62 41.28 -1.53
N MET A 314 -26.18 40.49 -2.45
CA MET A 314 -27.59 40.09 -2.45
C MET A 314 -27.73 38.66 -1.90
N PRO A 315 -28.13 38.46 -0.63
CA PRO A 315 -28.16 37.15 -0.01
C PRO A 315 -29.01 36.11 -0.75
N SER A 316 -30.12 36.54 -1.36
CA SER A 316 -30.98 35.65 -2.15
C SER A 316 -30.27 35.07 -3.36
N ASN A 317 -29.49 35.88 -4.08
CA ASN A 317 -28.79 35.44 -5.29
C ASN A 317 -27.66 34.47 -4.92
N ILE A 318 -26.91 34.79 -3.86
CA ILE A 318 -25.80 33.95 -3.39
C ILE A 318 -26.30 32.58 -2.94
N ASN A 319 -27.40 32.51 -2.18
CA ASN A 319 -27.92 31.22 -1.73
C ASN A 319 -28.45 30.34 -2.87
N VAL A 320 -29.08 30.94 -3.89
CA VAL A 320 -29.45 30.19 -5.09
C VAL A 320 -28.21 29.59 -5.77
N LEU A 321 -27.11 30.35 -5.86
CA LEU A 321 -25.85 29.84 -6.44
C LEU A 321 -25.19 28.79 -5.54
N ILE A 322 -25.29 28.91 -4.21
CA ILE A 322 -24.85 27.89 -3.27
C ILE A 322 -25.64 26.59 -3.47
N ASP A 323 -26.96 26.66 -3.57
CA ASP A 323 -27.81 25.48 -3.78
C ASP A 323 -27.51 24.82 -5.13
N VAL A 324 -27.36 25.61 -6.20
CA VAL A 324 -26.92 25.10 -7.51
C VAL A 324 -25.56 24.39 -7.42
N LEU A 325 -24.59 24.97 -6.71
CA LEU A 325 -23.28 24.36 -6.53
C LEU A 325 -23.36 23.07 -5.72
N LYS A 326 -24.18 23.03 -4.65
CA LYS A 326 -24.43 21.82 -3.86
C LYS A 326 -25.02 20.70 -4.71
N ASP A 327 -26.01 21.00 -5.55
CA ASP A 327 -26.60 20.03 -6.47
C ASP A 327 -25.56 19.45 -7.44
N VAL A 328 -24.72 20.31 -8.02
CA VAL A 328 -23.66 19.87 -8.94
C VAL A 328 -22.59 19.03 -8.23
N LEU A 329 -22.22 19.39 -6.99
CA LEU A 329 -21.28 18.62 -6.16
C LEU A 329 -21.84 17.23 -5.83
N TYR A 330 -23.13 17.14 -5.46
CA TYR A 330 -23.79 15.85 -5.21
C TYR A 330 -23.79 14.94 -6.45
N VAL A 331 -24.01 15.53 -7.63
CA VAL A 331 -23.93 14.79 -8.90
C VAL A 331 -22.49 14.37 -9.22
N LEU A 332 -21.48 15.19 -8.90
CA LEU A 332 -20.07 14.79 -9.02
C LEU A 332 -19.77 13.60 -8.10
N GLU A 333 -20.16 13.68 -6.83
CA GLU A 333 -20.01 12.60 -5.84
C GLU A 333 -20.61 11.29 -6.34
N THR A 334 -21.85 11.33 -6.78
CA THR A 334 -22.59 10.16 -7.27
C THR A 334 -21.88 9.51 -8.46
N ASN A 335 -21.42 10.31 -9.43
CA ASN A 335 -20.74 9.80 -10.62
C ASN A 335 -19.35 9.26 -10.29
N THR A 336 -18.60 9.92 -9.40
CA THR A 336 -17.30 9.46 -8.91
C THR A 336 -17.44 8.12 -8.18
N ASN A 337 -18.39 7.99 -7.27
CA ASN A 337 -18.68 6.75 -6.54
C ASN A 337 -19.12 5.62 -7.50
N THR A 338 -19.96 5.95 -8.49
CA THR A 338 -20.40 4.98 -9.51
C THR A 338 -19.23 4.49 -10.38
N ALA A 339 -18.33 5.39 -10.78
CA ALA A 339 -17.14 5.07 -11.55
C ALA A 339 -16.16 4.22 -10.74
N LEU A 340 -16.01 4.51 -9.44
CA LEU A 340 -15.20 3.72 -8.51
C LEU A 340 -15.73 2.30 -8.35
N LEU A 341 -17.06 2.13 -8.20
CA LEU A 341 -17.69 0.80 -8.14
C LEU A 341 -17.49 0.02 -9.45
N ALA A 342 -17.62 0.69 -10.60
CA ALA A 342 -17.35 0.06 -11.90
C ALA A 342 -15.89 -0.40 -12.00
N LEU A 343 -14.96 0.45 -11.55
CA LEU A 343 -13.53 0.15 -11.52
C LEU A 343 -13.21 -1.02 -10.59
N LEU A 344 -13.82 -1.07 -9.40
CA LEU A 344 -13.71 -2.15 -8.44
C LEU A 344 -14.13 -3.49 -9.04
N ILE A 345 -15.33 -3.54 -9.64
CA ILE A 345 -15.86 -4.75 -10.29
C ILE A 345 -14.92 -5.17 -11.43
N HIS A 346 -14.52 -4.22 -12.27
CA HIS A 346 -13.62 -4.48 -13.38
C HIS A 346 -12.29 -5.09 -12.91
N CYS A 347 -11.63 -4.49 -11.92
CA CYS A 347 -10.34 -4.94 -11.38
C CYS A 347 -10.38 -6.37 -10.83
N PHE A 348 -11.51 -6.82 -10.28
CA PHE A 348 -11.59 -8.17 -9.74
C PHE A 348 -12.24 -9.19 -10.68
N SER A 349 -12.87 -8.75 -11.77
CA SER A 349 -13.58 -9.63 -12.73
C SER A 349 -12.69 -10.35 -13.77
N TYR A 350 -11.38 -10.45 -13.55
CA TYR A 350 -10.49 -11.13 -14.50
C TYR A 350 -10.58 -12.66 -14.40
N SER A 351 -10.49 -13.35 -15.54
CA SER A 351 -10.43 -14.82 -15.59
C SER A 351 -9.05 -15.37 -15.25
N LYS A 352 -8.00 -14.63 -15.58
CA LYS A 352 -6.61 -14.88 -15.20
C LYS A 352 -6.09 -13.67 -14.44
N SER A 353 -5.30 -13.87 -13.39
CA SER A 353 -4.74 -12.75 -12.64
C SER A 353 -3.82 -11.90 -13.52
N PRO A 354 -3.81 -10.56 -13.40
CA PRO A 354 -2.88 -9.70 -14.13
C PRO A 354 -1.42 -10.13 -13.99
N ILE A 355 -1.04 -10.61 -12.80
CA ILE A 355 0.32 -11.10 -12.55
C ILE A 355 0.63 -12.41 -13.27
N ASP A 356 -0.37 -13.28 -13.50
CA ASP A 356 -0.19 -14.51 -14.25
C ASP A 356 -0.03 -14.21 -15.74
N ILE A 357 -0.81 -13.26 -16.27
CA ILE A 357 -0.67 -12.76 -17.64
C ILE A 357 0.73 -12.15 -17.83
N PHE A 358 1.17 -11.36 -16.86
CA PHE A 358 2.48 -10.74 -16.85
C PHE A 358 3.61 -11.78 -16.81
N LYS A 359 3.48 -12.82 -15.97
CA LYS A 359 4.41 -13.95 -15.92
C LYS A 359 4.45 -14.70 -17.27
N GLU A 360 3.30 -15.07 -17.82
CA GLU A 360 3.19 -15.82 -19.08
C GLU A 360 3.93 -15.10 -20.23
N HIS A 361 3.86 -13.78 -20.30
CA HIS A 361 4.55 -12.97 -21.30
C HIS A 361 6.09 -13.07 -21.23
N PHE A 362 6.65 -13.02 -20.02
CA PHE A 362 8.10 -13.13 -19.85
C PHE A 362 8.61 -14.59 -19.88
N SER A 363 7.74 -15.56 -19.60
CA SER A 363 8.09 -16.99 -19.75
C SER A 363 8.25 -17.41 -21.21
N SER A 364 7.60 -16.72 -22.16
CA SER A 364 7.80 -16.96 -23.60
C SER A 364 8.99 -16.22 -24.20
N SER A 365 9.49 -15.18 -23.54
CA SER A 365 10.56 -14.32 -24.04
C SER A 365 11.94 -14.84 -23.61
N SER A 366 13.02 -14.49 -24.34
CA SER A 366 14.38 -14.83 -23.88
C SER A 366 14.78 -13.97 -22.68
N ARG A 367 15.47 -14.55 -21.68
CA ARG A 367 15.73 -13.91 -20.36
C ARG A 367 16.18 -12.45 -20.49
N GLY A 368 15.42 -11.52 -19.91
CA GLY A 368 15.75 -10.10 -19.88
C GLY A 368 15.51 -9.33 -21.19
N VAL A 369 14.95 -9.96 -22.23
CA VAL A 369 14.56 -9.31 -23.49
C VAL A 369 13.06 -9.45 -23.66
N CYS A 370 12.35 -8.33 -23.81
CA CYS A 370 10.91 -8.34 -24.06
C CYS A 370 10.62 -8.46 -25.56
N ASP A 371 9.77 -9.41 -25.95
CA ASP A 371 9.35 -9.59 -27.35
C ASP A 371 8.64 -8.35 -27.95
N CYS A 372 8.08 -7.48 -27.11
CA CYS A 372 7.47 -6.21 -27.55
C CYS A 372 8.53 -5.22 -28.06
N LEU A 373 9.74 -5.27 -27.53
CA LEU A 373 10.84 -4.35 -27.86
C LEU A 373 11.62 -4.80 -29.10
N VAL A 374 11.60 -6.09 -29.42
CA VAL A 374 12.25 -6.61 -30.65
C VAL A 374 11.58 -6.09 -31.93
N LYS A 375 10.36 -5.55 -31.84
CA LYS A 375 9.57 -5.01 -32.96
C LYS A 375 9.70 -3.50 -33.17
N THR A 376 10.30 -2.79 -32.23
CA THR A 376 10.51 -1.35 -32.26
C THR A 376 12.02 -1.11 -32.19
N GLU A 377 12.63 -0.45 -33.17
CA GLU A 377 14.09 -0.19 -33.23
C GLU A 377 14.59 0.78 -32.12
N ILE A 378 13.94 0.80 -30.96
CA ILE A 378 14.18 1.71 -29.85
C ILE A 378 14.37 0.83 -28.59
N ASP A 379 15.53 0.98 -27.96
CA ASP A 379 16.03 0.18 -26.82
C ASP A 379 15.40 0.60 -25.48
N ASP A 380 14.16 1.12 -25.49
CA ASP A 380 13.48 1.64 -24.32
C ASP A 380 12.56 0.58 -23.71
N THR A 381 13.05 -0.09 -22.66
CA THR A 381 12.27 -1.08 -21.88
C THR A 381 10.99 -0.52 -21.23
N GLU A 382 10.87 0.81 -21.15
CA GLU A 382 9.70 1.53 -20.62
C GLU A 382 8.44 1.40 -21.51
N ASP A 383 8.58 0.95 -22.76
CA ASP A 383 7.46 0.89 -23.70
C ASP A 383 6.73 -0.46 -23.76
N CYS A 384 7.06 -1.42 -22.89
CA CYS A 384 6.36 -2.69 -22.84
C CYS A 384 4.88 -2.51 -22.43
N ILE A 385 3.96 -2.94 -23.30
CA ILE A 385 2.51 -2.83 -23.08
C ILE A 385 2.08 -3.61 -21.83
N PHE A 386 2.65 -4.80 -21.59
CA PHE A 386 2.30 -5.63 -20.44
C PHE A 386 2.76 -5.03 -19.10
N VAL A 387 3.91 -4.33 -19.09
CA VAL A 387 4.36 -3.58 -17.91
C VAL A 387 3.39 -2.42 -17.67
N LYS A 388 3.07 -1.63 -18.69
CA LYS A 388 2.11 -0.52 -18.58
C LYS A 388 0.72 -0.97 -18.12
N GLU A 389 0.23 -2.13 -18.58
CA GLU A 389 -1.05 -2.69 -18.15
C GLU A 389 -1.02 -3.17 -16.70
N PHE A 390 0.11 -3.76 -16.26
CA PHE A 390 0.30 -4.18 -14.88
C PHE A 390 0.42 -2.98 -13.93
N ASP A 391 1.21 -1.96 -14.29
CA ASP A 391 1.34 -0.71 -13.55
C ASP A 391 -0.01 0.00 -13.45
N LEU A 392 -0.75 0.09 -14.57
CA LEU A 392 -2.11 0.65 -14.59
C LEU A 392 -3.05 -0.13 -13.66
N TYR A 393 -2.91 -1.45 -13.58
CA TYR A 393 -3.71 -2.26 -12.67
C TYR A 393 -3.35 -1.98 -11.21
N ASN A 394 -2.06 -1.91 -10.85
CA ASN A 394 -1.61 -1.54 -9.51
C ASN A 394 -2.11 -0.14 -9.14
N GLU A 395 -1.97 0.86 -10.03
CA GLU A 395 -2.48 2.21 -9.82
C GLU A 395 -3.99 2.23 -9.55
N ARG A 396 -4.78 1.42 -10.28
CA ARG A 396 -6.22 1.30 -10.03
C ARG A 396 -6.52 0.73 -8.65
N LEU A 397 -5.76 -0.26 -8.18
CA LEU A 397 -5.90 -0.80 -6.82
C LEU A 397 -5.58 0.25 -5.76
N LEU A 398 -4.54 1.07 -5.97
CA LEU A 398 -4.20 2.19 -5.09
C LEU A 398 -5.36 3.18 -5.02
N GLN A 399 -5.92 3.60 -6.16
CA GLN A 399 -7.07 4.51 -6.18
C GLN A 399 -8.31 3.91 -5.49
N ILE A 400 -8.62 2.64 -5.74
CA ILE A 400 -9.73 1.93 -5.08
C ILE A 400 -9.53 1.96 -3.55
N GLY A 401 -8.34 1.60 -3.09
CA GLY A 401 -8.04 1.55 -1.67
C GLY A 401 -8.04 2.93 -0.99
N SER A 402 -7.45 3.95 -1.62
CA SER A 402 -7.45 5.33 -1.13
C SER A 402 -8.85 5.89 -0.94
N PHE A 403 -9.75 5.69 -1.91
CA PHE A 403 -11.15 6.10 -1.77
C PHE A 403 -11.87 5.28 -0.69
N ALA A 404 -11.68 3.96 -0.65
CA ALA A 404 -12.31 3.12 0.36
C ALA A 404 -11.92 3.51 1.80
N ILE A 405 -10.67 3.90 2.04
CA ILE A 405 -10.19 4.43 3.32
C ILE A 405 -11.01 5.67 3.73
N SER A 406 -11.33 6.54 2.79
CA SER A 406 -12.08 7.78 3.06
C SER A 406 -13.58 7.58 3.30
N CYS A 407 -14.14 6.48 2.79
CA CYS A 407 -15.55 6.14 2.98
C CYS A 407 -15.84 5.39 4.28
N SER A 408 -14.80 4.88 4.95
CA SER A 408 -14.95 4.03 6.14
C SER A 408 -14.74 4.83 7.42
N SER A 409 -15.53 4.55 8.45
CA SER A 409 -15.27 4.98 9.83
C SER A 409 -14.65 3.87 10.70
N ASP A 410 -14.56 2.64 10.18
CA ASP A 410 -13.99 1.51 10.90
C ASP A 410 -12.46 1.49 10.75
N GLN A 411 -11.78 1.72 11.87
CA GLN A 411 -10.33 1.81 11.91
C GLN A 411 -9.62 0.48 11.61
N SER A 412 -10.25 -0.65 11.88
CA SER A 412 -9.70 -1.97 11.56
C SER A 412 -9.68 -2.22 10.06
N ARG A 413 -10.78 -1.87 9.37
CA ARG A 413 -10.89 -1.96 7.91
C ARG A 413 -9.94 -0.98 7.23
N ILE A 414 -9.90 0.27 7.70
CA ILE A 414 -8.95 1.29 7.22
C ILE A 414 -7.50 0.78 7.34
N LEU A 415 -7.13 0.25 8.51
CA LEU A 415 -5.79 -0.26 8.75
C LEU A 415 -5.44 -1.41 7.80
N SER A 416 -6.38 -2.32 7.56
CA SER A 416 -6.20 -3.45 6.64
C SER A 416 -5.93 -2.96 5.22
N VAL A 417 -6.76 -2.05 4.70
CA VAL A 417 -6.60 -1.47 3.35
C VAL A 417 -5.29 -0.69 3.24
N ARG A 418 -4.98 0.21 4.19
CA ARG A 418 -3.71 0.97 4.22
C ARG A 418 -2.49 0.06 4.24
N SER A 419 -2.57 -1.03 5.03
CA SER A 419 -1.51 -2.02 5.12
C SER A 419 -1.30 -2.72 3.77
N GLY A 420 -2.37 -3.19 3.13
CA GLY A 420 -2.30 -3.83 1.81
C GLY A 420 -1.71 -2.92 0.73
N ILE A 421 -2.21 -1.68 0.63
CA ILE A 421 -1.70 -0.67 -0.32
C ILE A 421 -0.19 -0.48 -0.13
N ALA A 422 0.23 -0.23 1.11
CA ALA A 422 1.62 0.10 1.37
C ALA A 422 2.56 -1.12 1.21
N SER A 423 2.02 -2.35 1.27
CA SER A 423 2.75 -3.56 0.88
C SER A 423 2.83 -3.73 -0.63
N LEU A 424 1.77 -3.39 -1.39
CA LEU A 424 1.82 -3.38 -2.87
C LEU A 424 2.85 -2.38 -3.40
N GLU A 425 2.86 -1.14 -2.89
CA GLU A 425 3.83 -0.11 -3.28
C GLU A 425 5.27 -0.55 -3.01
N ALA A 426 5.51 -1.27 -1.91
CA ALA A 426 6.84 -1.79 -1.57
C ALA A 426 7.27 -2.99 -2.43
N LEU A 427 6.31 -3.76 -2.94
CA LEU A 427 6.56 -4.91 -3.81
C LEU A 427 6.92 -4.48 -5.24
N ASP A 428 6.29 -3.41 -5.74
CA ASP A 428 6.38 -2.97 -7.13
C ASP A 428 7.82 -2.87 -7.69
N PRO A 429 8.78 -2.16 -7.05
CA PRO A 429 10.14 -2.03 -7.58
C PRO A 429 10.95 -3.34 -7.60
N HIS A 430 10.47 -4.38 -6.91
CA HIS A 430 11.10 -5.70 -6.83
C HIS A 430 10.39 -6.74 -7.69
N LEU A 431 9.07 -6.64 -7.84
CA LEU A 431 8.26 -7.64 -8.52
C LEU A 431 8.46 -7.58 -10.04
N VAL A 432 8.41 -6.36 -10.61
CA VAL A 432 8.52 -6.16 -12.05
C VAL A 432 9.88 -6.64 -12.58
N PRO A 433 11.03 -6.22 -12.03
CA PRO A 433 12.33 -6.70 -12.50
C PRO A 433 12.53 -8.21 -12.33
N ALA A 434 12.09 -8.78 -11.20
CA ALA A 434 12.19 -10.22 -10.95
C ALA A 434 11.48 -11.04 -12.04
N LEU A 435 10.25 -10.64 -12.41
CA LEU A 435 9.46 -11.31 -13.45
C LEU A 435 10.03 -11.12 -14.85
N MET A 436 10.57 -9.95 -15.17
CA MET A 436 11.22 -9.68 -16.46
C MET A 436 12.47 -10.55 -16.68
N MET A 437 13.26 -10.75 -15.62
CA MET A 437 14.54 -11.44 -15.70
C MET A 437 14.40 -12.96 -15.58
N SER A 438 13.54 -13.42 -14.66
CA SER A 438 13.45 -14.82 -14.28
C SER A 438 12.05 -15.20 -13.78
N PRO A 439 11.04 -15.28 -14.66
CA PRO A 439 9.64 -15.46 -14.27
C PRO A 439 9.36 -16.79 -13.55
N GLU A 440 10.15 -17.82 -13.83
CA GLU A 440 10.05 -19.14 -13.20
C GLU A 440 10.97 -19.32 -11.98
N SER A 441 11.65 -18.26 -11.53
CA SER A 441 12.51 -18.35 -10.35
C SER A 441 11.70 -18.43 -9.05
N TYR A 442 12.29 -19.03 -8.01
CA TYR A 442 11.70 -19.03 -6.68
C TYR A 442 11.45 -17.62 -6.14
N HIS A 443 12.29 -16.64 -6.49
CA HIS A 443 12.08 -15.23 -6.12
C HIS A 443 10.80 -14.67 -6.70
N SER A 444 10.64 -14.79 -8.02
CA SER A 444 9.48 -14.30 -8.74
C SER A 444 8.22 -14.97 -8.21
N MET A 445 8.24 -16.29 -7.97
CA MET A 445 7.10 -16.99 -7.37
C MET A 445 6.76 -16.49 -5.96
N LEU A 446 7.75 -16.20 -5.11
CA LEU A 446 7.53 -15.67 -3.76
C LEU A 446 6.95 -14.26 -3.79
N LEU A 447 7.49 -13.38 -4.64
CA LEU A 447 6.99 -12.02 -4.83
C LEU A 447 5.57 -12.03 -5.43
N MET A 448 5.29 -12.91 -6.40
CA MET A 448 3.96 -13.08 -6.97
C MET A 448 2.93 -13.53 -5.94
N ASN A 449 3.28 -14.54 -5.14
CA ASN A 449 2.40 -15.02 -4.07
C ASN A 449 2.12 -13.91 -3.04
N SER A 450 3.13 -13.11 -2.73
CA SER A 450 2.98 -11.96 -1.83
C SER A 450 2.03 -10.92 -2.43
N TRP A 451 2.22 -10.56 -3.71
CA TRP A 451 1.31 -9.65 -4.42
C TRP A 451 -0.13 -10.19 -4.47
N LEU A 452 -0.33 -11.46 -4.81
CA LEU A 452 -1.67 -12.09 -4.84
C LEU A 452 -2.36 -12.03 -3.49
N GLN A 453 -1.61 -12.28 -2.41
CA GLN A 453 -2.13 -12.19 -1.05
C GLN A 453 -2.54 -10.75 -0.69
N GLU A 454 -1.71 -9.76 -1.01
CA GLU A 454 -2.03 -8.35 -0.73
C GLU A 454 -3.23 -7.87 -1.56
N VAL A 455 -3.33 -8.25 -2.83
CA VAL A 455 -4.49 -7.94 -3.68
C VAL A 455 -5.78 -8.55 -3.12
N GLN A 456 -5.73 -9.80 -2.63
CA GLN A 456 -6.87 -10.45 -1.98
C GLN A 456 -7.26 -9.76 -0.68
N GLU A 457 -6.28 -9.36 0.15
CA GLU A 457 -6.54 -8.66 1.40
C GLU A 457 -7.17 -7.28 1.17
N ILE A 458 -6.69 -6.52 0.18
CA ILE A 458 -7.30 -5.26 -0.24
C ILE A 458 -8.72 -5.50 -0.73
N ARG A 459 -8.93 -6.48 -1.62
CA ARG A 459 -10.24 -6.83 -2.15
C ARG A 459 -11.25 -7.11 -1.05
N ASP A 460 -10.94 -8.07 -0.18
CA ASP A 460 -11.85 -8.51 0.87
C ASP A 460 -12.11 -7.37 1.87
N SER A 461 -11.09 -6.55 2.19
CA SER A 461 -11.25 -5.39 3.07
C SER A 461 -12.14 -4.29 2.45
N VAL A 462 -11.96 -4.01 1.15
CA VAL A 462 -12.78 -3.04 0.41
C VAL A 462 -14.21 -3.53 0.27
N PHE A 463 -14.43 -4.83 0.02
CA PHE A 463 -15.77 -5.40 -0.04
C PHE A 463 -16.57 -5.15 1.25
N LEU A 464 -15.94 -5.26 2.42
CA LEU A 464 -16.59 -4.98 3.69
C LEU A 464 -16.93 -3.49 3.88
N ILE A 465 -16.25 -2.57 3.19
CA ILE A 465 -16.52 -1.13 3.23
C ILE A 465 -17.68 -0.75 2.30
N VAL A 466 -17.79 -1.41 1.15
CA VAL A 466 -18.74 -1.07 0.09
C VAL A 466 -20.16 -1.48 0.46
N GLU A 467 -21.12 -0.60 0.17
CA GLU A 467 -22.55 -0.87 0.40
C GLU A 467 -23.08 -2.00 -0.51
N PRO A 468 -23.65 -3.10 0.04
CA PRO A 468 -24.05 -4.26 -0.75
C PRO A 468 -25.07 -3.99 -1.85
N THR A 469 -26.00 -3.05 -1.64
CA THR A 469 -27.03 -2.71 -2.62
C THR A 469 -26.40 -2.03 -3.84
N ALA A 470 -25.62 -0.97 -3.61
CA ALA A 470 -24.90 -0.28 -4.68
C ALA A 470 -23.97 -1.21 -5.47
N PHE A 471 -23.25 -2.11 -4.79
CA PHE A 471 -22.40 -3.10 -5.47
C PHE A 471 -23.21 -4.04 -6.37
N SER A 472 -24.33 -4.57 -5.85
CA SER A 472 -25.20 -5.49 -6.59
C SER A 472 -25.87 -4.82 -7.79
N GLU A 473 -26.38 -3.60 -7.61
CA GLU A 473 -27.01 -2.82 -8.68
C GLU A 473 -26.02 -2.48 -9.79
N LYS A 474 -24.81 -2.04 -9.43
CA LYS A 474 -23.78 -1.72 -10.42
C LYS A 474 -23.30 -2.96 -11.16
N SER A 475 -23.13 -4.08 -10.46
CA SER A 475 -22.78 -5.37 -11.07
C SER A 475 -23.84 -5.84 -12.06
N LYS A 476 -25.13 -5.74 -11.68
CA LYS A 476 -26.26 -6.02 -12.56
C LYS A 476 -26.27 -5.14 -13.80
N GLN A 477 -26.03 -3.84 -13.64
CA GLN A 477 -25.94 -2.90 -14.75
C GLN A 477 -24.83 -3.31 -15.74
N MET A 478 -23.61 -3.57 -15.23
CA MET A 478 -22.47 -3.95 -16.08
C MET A 478 -22.70 -5.29 -16.81
N MET A 479 -23.28 -6.28 -16.12
CA MET A 479 -23.66 -7.55 -16.76
C MET A 479 -24.70 -7.32 -17.87
N HIS A 480 -25.71 -6.49 -17.61
CA HIS A 480 -26.76 -6.20 -18.58
C HIS A 480 -26.22 -5.49 -19.83
N GLU A 481 -25.34 -4.51 -19.67
CA GLU A 481 -24.70 -3.79 -20.78
C GLU A 481 -23.92 -4.76 -21.69
N LYS A 482 -23.14 -5.68 -21.11
CA LYS A 482 -22.39 -6.71 -21.85
C LYS A 482 -23.30 -7.74 -22.52
N LEU A 483 -24.38 -8.14 -21.86
CA LEU A 483 -25.37 -9.03 -22.47
C LEU A 483 -26.09 -8.35 -23.65
N LEU A 484 -26.40 -7.05 -23.55
CA LEU A 484 -27.01 -6.31 -24.66
C LEU A 484 -26.07 -6.20 -25.87
N GLU A 485 -24.76 -6.03 -25.66
CA GLU A 485 -23.76 -6.06 -26.74
C GLU A 485 -23.75 -7.41 -27.46
N LEU A 486 -23.78 -8.52 -26.71
CA LEU A 486 -23.86 -9.89 -27.23
C LEU A 486 -25.16 -10.16 -27.99
N VAL A 487 -26.31 -9.72 -27.48
CA VAL A 487 -27.61 -9.91 -28.13
C VAL A 487 -27.69 -9.10 -29.43
N LYS A 488 -27.14 -7.88 -29.45
CA LYS A 488 -27.13 -7.03 -30.66
C LYS A 488 -26.20 -7.56 -31.74
N SER A 489 -25.07 -8.15 -31.37
CA SER A 489 -24.08 -8.65 -32.34
C SER A 489 -24.54 -9.94 -33.04
N ASN A 490 -25.54 -10.66 -32.50
CA ASN A 490 -26.02 -11.96 -33.00
C ASN A 490 -24.91 -13.02 -33.17
N CYS A 491 -23.75 -12.80 -32.54
CA CYS A 491 -22.58 -13.66 -32.64
C CYS A 491 -22.17 -14.08 -31.24
N TYR A 492 -22.14 -15.39 -30.98
CA TYR A 492 -21.61 -15.92 -29.74
C TYR A 492 -20.10 -15.63 -29.66
N ASN A 493 -19.71 -14.79 -28.71
CA ASN A 493 -18.31 -14.58 -28.37
C ASN A 493 -18.01 -15.13 -26.97
N ASN A 494 -17.16 -16.15 -26.90
CA ASN A 494 -16.80 -16.79 -25.65
C ASN A 494 -16.12 -15.82 -24.67
N SER A 495 -15.34 -14.85 -25.15
CA SER A 495 -14.68 -13.86 -24.27
C SER A 495 -15.70 -13.00 -23.54
N ASP A 496 -16.72 -12.51 -24.26
CA ASP A 496 -17.70 -11.57 -23.72
C ASP A 496 -18.67 -12.27 -22.77
N VAL A 497 -19.01 -13.54 -23.05
CA VAL A 497 -19.77 -14.40 -22.13
C VAL A 497 -18.96 -14.66 -20.85
N CYS A 498 -17.66 -14.96 -20.96
CA CYS A 498 -16.78 -15.12 -19.82
C CYS A 498 -16.72 -13.86 -18.94
N VAL A 499 -16.72 -12.66 -19.53
CA VAL A 499 -16.75 -11.40 -18.77
C VAL A 499 -18.01 -11.33 -17.90
N VAL A 500 -19.19 -11.64 -18.46
CA VAL A 500 -20.45 -11.64 -17.70
C VAL A 500 -20.39 -12.66 -16.55
N ILE A 501 -19.89 -13.87 -16.81
CA ILE A 501 -19.73 -14.91 -15.79
C ILE A 501 -18.77 -14.45 -14.69
N ASN A 502 -17.65 -13.83 -15.05
CA ASN A 502 -16.68 -13.35 -14.07
C ASN A 502 -17.26 -12.25 -13.17
N ILE A 503 -18.06 -11.33 -13.72
CA ILE A 503 -18.76 -10.31 -12.92
C ILE A 503 -19.71 -11.00 -11.93
N GLY A 504 -20.47 -12.01 -12.38
CA GLY A 504 -21.31 -12.82 -11.49
C GLY A 504 -20.51 -13.50 -10.37
N SER A 505 -19.36 -14.09 -10.69
CA SER A 505 -18.48 -14.71 -9.69
C SER A 505 -17.94 -13.70 -8.68
N ILE A 506 -17.68 -12.47 -9.10
CA ILE A 506 -17.28 -11.40 -8.17
C ILE A 506 -18.43 -10.97 -7.25
N VAL A 507 -19.68 -11.01 -7.70
CA VAL A 507 -20.84 -10.85 -6.81
C VAL A 507 -20.87 -11.96 -5.77
N TYR A 508 -20.64 -13.21 -6.17
CA TYR A 508 -20.53 -14.32 -5.23
C TYR A 508 -19.39 -14.11 -4.21
N ASP A 509 -18.18 -13.77 -4.67
CA ASP A 509 -17.01 -13.52 -3.81
C ASP A 509 -17.26 -12.36 -2.82
N PHE A 510 -17.95 -11.30 -3.26
CA PHE A 510 -18.33 -10.17 -2.43
C PHE A 510 -19.15 -10.61 -1.22
N PHE A 511 -20.22 -11.37 -1.45
CA PHE A 511 -21.07 -11.86 -0.37
C PHE A 511 -20.40 -12.98 0.46
N GLU A 512 -19.47 -13.75 -0.12
CA GLU A 512 -18.65 -14.70 0.64
C GLU A 512 -17.71 -13.99 1.64
N ALA A 513 -17.12 -12.86 1.24
CA ALA A 513 -16.28 -12.05 2.13
C ALA A 513 -17.06 -11.55 3.36
N TYR A 514 -18.32 -11.11 3.18
CA TYR A 514 -19.22 -10.78 4.29
C TYR A 514 -19.52 -12.00 5.16
N ASN A 515 -19.87 -13.14 4.56
CA ASN A 515 -20.19 -14.34 5.35
C ASN A 515 -18.99 -14.86 6.16
N LYS A 516 -17.76 -14.72 5.63
CA LYS A 516 -16.53 -15.16 6.30
C LYS A 516 -16.13 -14.23 7.44
N ASN A 517 -16.21 -12.92 7.24
CA ASN A 517 -15.66 -11.94 8.17
C ASN A 517 -16.72 -11.32 9.09
N GLU A 518 -17.97 -11.20 8.61
CA GLU A 518 -19.09 -10.53 9.30
C GLU A 518 -20.43 -11.27 9.06
N PRO A 519 -20.58 -12.53 9.51
CA PRO A 519 -21.75 -13.36 9.19
C PRO A 519 -23.09 -12.80 9.68
N THR A 520 -23.06 -11.93 10.70
CA THR A 520 -24.26 -11.28 11.26
C THR A 520 -24.62 -9.97 10.57
N ALA A 521 -23.80 -9.46 9.65
CA ALA A 521 -24.06 -8.18 8.97
C ALA A 521 -25.20 -8.28 7.95
N LEU A 522 -25.48 -9.49 7.43
CA LEU A 522 -26.50 -9.73 6.41
C LEU A 522 -27.69 -10.48 7.01
N ASN A 523 -28.77 -9.74 7.32
CA ASN A 523 -29.98 -10.27 7.97
C ASN A 523 -30.68 -11.41 7.20
N ASP A 524 -30.44 -11.54 5.89
CA ASP A 524 -31.14 -12.47 4.99
C ASP A 524 -30.18 -13.34 4.14
N TYR A 525 -28.93 -13.54 4.57
CA TYR A 525 -27.93 -14.29 3.80
C TYR A 525 -28.42 -15.68 3.37
N ASP A 526 -29.14 -16.40 4.23
CA ASP A 526 -29.69 -17.73 3.92
C ASP A 526 -30.68 -17.73 2.76
N LYS A 527 -31.39 -16.61 2.51
CA LYS A 527 -32.31 -16.47 1.36
C LYS A 527 -31.57 -16.16 0.07
N ILE A 528 -30.45 -15.44 0.16
CA ILE A 528 -29.64 -15.02 -1.00
C ILE A 528 -28.68 -16.15 -1.42
N LYS A 529 -28.21 -16.97 -0.47
CA LYS A 529 -27.24 -18.04 -0.68
C LYS A 529 -27.56 -18.98 -1.85
N PRO A 530 -28.80 -19.47 -2.07
CA PRO A 530 -29.12 -20.30 -3.23
C PRO A 530 -28.89 -19.56 -4.56
N LEU A 531 -29.24 -18.27 -4.63
CA LEU A 531 -29.06 -17.44 -5.81
C LEU A 531 -27.58 -17.13 -6.07
N LEU A 532 -26.78 -16.97 -5.01
CA LEU A 532 -25.34 -16.74 -5.13
C LEU A 532 -24.62 -17.97 -5.69
N ILE A 533 -25.04 -19.18 -5.32
CA ILE A 533 -24.42 -20.41 -5.81
C ILE A 533 -24.51 -20.51 -7.34
N ASP A 534 -25.61 -20.03 -7.94
CA ASP A 534 -25.77 -20.00 -9.40
C ASP A 534 -24.79 -19.03 -10.10
N LEU A 535 -24.22 -18.06 -9.36
CA LEU A 535 -23.22 -17.10 -9.86
C LEU A 535 -21.78 -17.56 -9.69
N LYS A 536 -21.55 -18.58 -8.86
CA LYS A 536 -20.23 -19.19 -8.69
C LYS A 536 -19.90 -19.98 -9.95
N LYS A 537 -18.72 -19.74 -10.53
CA LYS A 537 -18.20 -20.51 -11.68
C LYS A 537 -18.41 -22.02 -11.43
N GLY A 538 -19.10 -22.65 -12.38
CA GLY A 538 -19.13 -24.12 -12.55
C GLY A 538 -17.79 -24.67 -12.97
#